data_AF-A0A7W4VT56-F1
#
_entry.id   AF-A0A7W4VT56-F1
#
_cell.length_a   1.000
_cell.length_b   1.000
_cell.length_c   1.000
_cell.angle_alpha   90.00
_cell.angle_beta   90.00
_cell.angle_gamma   90.00
#
_symmetry.space_group_name_H-M   'P 1'
#
loop_
_entity.id
_entity.type
_entity.pdbx_description
1 polymer ?
#
loop_
_entity_poly.entity_id
_entity_poly.type
_entity_poly.pdbx_seq_one_letter_code
_entity_poly.pdbx_strand_id
1 'polypeptide(L)'
;MPAEKQEVRVQVDGRTLTISNLHKVLYPRTGYTKGEVLNYYAQVSPVLLPHLRDRCVTRIRWPHGVQEASFFEKNTPAGTPSWVRTAKVPTTGSRARSSSDTLVFPIVDDLATLTWLVNLAALELHVHQWAVGRNGRPRNADRLVIDLDPGEPAGLHECCRVALLVRDKLAERDLTAKPVTSGSKGLHLYADLPGRLPSDESTALAREVAEELQGEHPTLVTATMTKARRTGKVFLDWSQNAGSKTTISPYSLRGRERPTVATPVGWHEIEEGAEDPLGLEQFTPEQVLDRVAEHGDLFGASG
;
A
#
# COMPACT_ATOMS: atom_id res chain seq x y z
N MET A 1 9.71 -20.97 -32.44
CA MET A 1 10.58 -19.79 -32.28
C MET A 1 10.25 -19.16 -30.93
N PRO A 2 11.22 -18.96 -30.01
CA PRO A 2 10.94 -18.10 -28.87
C PRO A 2 10.53 -16.73 -29.41
N ALA A 3 9.43 -16.17 -28.90
CA ALA A 3 8.96 -14.85 -29.33
C ALA A 3 10.11 -13.85 -29.17
N GLU A 4 10.39 -13.10 -30.24
CA GLU A 4 11.44 -12.09 -30.25
C GLU A 4 11.19 -11.10 -29.10
N LYS A 5 12.22 -10.85 -28.29
CA LYS A 5 12.09 -10.01 -27.10
C LYS A 5 11.81 -8.57 -27.55
N GLN A 6 10.53 -8.19 -27.55
CA GLN A 6 10.12 -6.84 -27.94
C GLN A 6 10.58 -5.85 -26.87
N GLU A 7 11.59 -5.06 -27.22
CA GLU A 7 12.11 -3.97 -26.41
C GLU A 7 11.73 -2.64 -27.07
N VAL A 8 11.24 -1.70 -26.25
CA VAL A 8 10.86 -0.36 -26.68
C VAL A 8 11.63 0.64 -25.83
N ARG A 9 12.26 1.64 -26.47
CA ARG A 9 12.86 2.76 -25.76
C ARG A 9 11.84 3.87 -25.61
N VAL A 10 11.65 4.34 -24.39
CA VAL A 10 10.72 5.42 -24.03
C VAL A 10 11.45 6.55 -23.34
N GLN A 11 10.99 7.78 -23.52
CA GLN A 11 11.45 8.94 -22.74
C GLN A 11 10.46 9.21 -21.62
N VAL A 12 10.95 9.26 -20.38
CA VAL A 12 10.14 9.53 -19.18
C VAL A 12 10.93 10.47 -18.29
N ASP A 13 10.37 11.63 -17.96
CA ASP A 13 11.04 12.71 -17.20
C ASP A 13 12.46 13.03 -17.72
N GLY A 14 12.62 13.11 -19.05
CA GLY A 14 13.92 13.38 -19.69
C GLY A 14 14.93 12.22 -19.62
N ARG A 15 14.51 11.03 -19.17
CA ARG A 15 15.34 9.83 -19.09
C ARG A 15 14.91 8.80 -20.12
N THR A 16 15.88 8.14 -20.75
CA THR A 16 15.61 7.02 -21.66
C THR A 16 15.54 5.71 -20.89
N LEU A 17 14.40 5.02 -20.97
CA LEU A 17 14.22 3.68 -20.39
C LEU A 17 13.93 2.66 -21.49
N THR A 18 14.44 1.43 -21.31
CA THR A 18 14.05 0.28 -22.13
C THR A 18 12.97 -0.51 -21.39
N ILE A 19 11.76 -0.49 -21.92
CA ILE A 19 10.65 -1.35 -21.48
C ILE A 19 10.56 -2.56 -22.40
N SER A 20 10.09 -3.68 -21.87
CA SER A 20 10.06 -4.94 -22.64
C SER A 20 8.87 -5.81 -22.28
N ASN A 21 8.53 -6.73 -23.18
CA ASN A 21 7.49 -7.74 -22.97
C ASN A 21 6.12 -7.13 -22.66
N LEU A 22 5.71 -6.09 -23.40
CA LEU A 22 4.49 -5.33 -23.11
C LEU A 22 3.22 -6.19 -23.21
N HIS A 23 3.18 -7.12 -24.16
CA HIS A 23 2.06 -8.07 -24.34
C HIS A 23 2.08 -9.24 -23.34
N LYS A 24 3.07 -9.30 -22.43
CA LYS A 24 3.12 -10.37 -21.42
C LYS A 24 1.94 -10.21 -20.47
N VAL A 25 1.07 -11.21 -20.42
CA VAL A 25 -0.04 -11.28 -19.46
C VAL A 25 0.54 -11.47 -18.06
N LEU A 26 0.22 -10.54 -17.15
CA LEU A 26 0.59 -10.64 -15.73
C LEU A 26 -0.61 -11.05 -14.87
N TYR A 27 -1.84 -10.84 -15.32
CA TYR A 27 -3.07 -11.32 -14.67
C TYR A 27 -3.85 -12.24 -15.62
N PRO A 28 -3.61 -13.56 -15.58
CA PRO A 28 -4.21 -14.50 -16.53
C PRO A 28 -5.73 -14.51 -16.55
N ARG A 29 -6.40 -14.29 -15.40
CA ARG A 29 -7.87 -14.30 -15.33
C ARG A 29 -8.53 -13.18 -16.14
N THR A 30 -7.87 -12.03 -16.26
CA THR A 30 -8.41 -10.86 -16.97
C THR A 30 -7.67 -10.57 -18.28
N GLY A 31 -6.56 -11.28 -18.55
CA GLY A 31 -5.68 -10.97 -19.68
C GLY A 31 -4.79 -9.74 -19.46
N TYR A 32 -4.86 -9.09 -18.30
CA TYR A 32 -4.19 -7.80 -18.04
C TYR A 32 -2.67 -7.94 -18.18
N THR A 33 -2.12 -7.14 -19.08
CA THR A 33 -0.76 -7.22 -19.58
C THR A 33 0.20 -6.30 -18.84
N LYS A 34 1.50 -6.54 -19.01
CA LYS A 34 2.56 -5.68 -18.49
C LYS A 34 2.47 -4.25 -19.07
N GLY A 35 2.06 -4.10 -20.33
CA GLY A 35 1.83 -2.80 -20.95
C GLY A 35 0.72 -2.03 -20.27
N GLU A 36 -0.38 -2.69 -19.93
CA GLU A 36 -1.51 -2.08 -19.20
C GLU A 36 -1.14 -1.75 -17.75
N VAL A 37 -0.33 -2.58 -17.08
CA VAL A 37 0.24 -2.25 -15.77
C VAL A 37 1.10 -0.98 -15.83
N LEU A 38 1.99 -0.87 -16.83
CA LEU A 38 2.81 0.33 -17.05
C LEU A 38 1.94 1.55 -17.34
N ASN A 39 0.92 1.39 -18.18
CA ASN A 39 -0.01 2.46 -18.54
C ASN A 39 -0.81 2.97 -17.33
N TYR A 40 -1.34 2.07 -16.50
CA TYR A 40 -2.02 2.44 -15.25
C TYR A 40 -1.10 3.25 -14.34
N TYR A 41 0.10 2.74 -14.06
CA TYR A 41 1.04 3.44 -13.17
C TYR A 41 1.50 4.79 -13.72
N ALA A 42 1.62 4.94 -15.05
CA ALA A 42 1.92 6.22 -15.66
C ALA A 42 0.79 7.23 -15.46
N GLN A 43 -0.46 6.82 -15.69
CA GLN A 43 -1.63 7.68 -15.57
C GLN A 43 -1.96 8.06 -14.12
N VAL A 44 -1.85 7.12 -13.17
CA VAL A 44 -2.13 7.37 -11.75
C VAL A 44 -0.98 8.10 -11.04
N SER A 45 0.19 8.20 -11.67
CA SER A 45 1.40 8.78 -11.07
C SER A 45 1.22 10.18 -10.45
N PRO A 46 0.41 11.11 -11.00
CA PRO A 46 0.26 12.43 -10.41
C PRO A 46 -0.32 12.41 -8.99
N VAL A 47 -1.21 11.45 -8.70
CA VAL A 47 -1.82 11.27 -7.37
C VAL A 47 -1.10 10.22 -6.52
N LEU A 48 -0.42 9.24 -7.14
CA LEU A 48 0.36 8.22 -6.42
C LEU A 48 1.69 8.76 -5.87
N LEU A 49 2.46 9.50 -6.68
CA LEU A 49 3.82 9.93 -6.33
C LEU A 49 3.90 10.80 -5.06
N PRO A 50 2.96 11.72 -4.77
CA PRO A 50 2.94 12.43 -3.49
C PRO A 50 2.97 11.51 -2.26
N HIS A 51 2.37 10.32 -2.36
CA HIS A 51 2.24 9.37 -1.26
C HIS A 51 3.42 8.41 -1.13
N LEU A 52 4.23 8.30 -2.18
CA LEU A 52 5.51 7.57 -2.21
C LEU A 52 6.71 8.45 -1.87
N ARG A 53 6.57 9.78 -2.04
CA ARG A 53 7.65 10.75 -1.91
C ARG A 53 8.39 10.61 -0.59
N ASP A 54 9.73 10.61 -0.66
CA ASP A 54 10.63 10.45 0.47
C ASP A 54 10.42 9.15 1.29
N ARG A 55 9.57 8.21 0.88
CA ARG A 55 9.37 6.93 1.58
C ARG A 55 10.20 5.84 0.92
N CYS A 56 10.78 4.97 1.75
CA CYS A 56 11.44 3.76 1.28
C CYS A 56 10.39 2.77 0.75
N VAL A 57 10.57 2.29 -0.48
CA VAL A 57 9.62 1.40 -1.15
C VAL A 57 10.11 -0.04 -1.14
N THR A 58 9.37 -0.91 -0.46
CA THR A 58 9.45 -2.37 -0.64
C THR A 58 8.60 -2.74 -1.85
N ARG A 59 9.15 -3.56 -2.76
CA ARG A 59 8.41 -4.02 -3.94
C ARG A 59 8.05 -5.48 -3.75
N ILE A 60 6.85 -5.87 -4.20
CA ILE A 60 6.56 -7.28 -4.47
C ILE A 60 6.46 -7.46 -5.97
N ARG A 61 7.24 -8.40 -6.49
CA ARG A 61 7.43 -8.60 -7.92
C ARG A 61 6.86 -9.94 -8.37
N TRP A 62 6.16 -9.91 -9.50
CA TRP A 62 5.67 -11.09 -10.22
C TRP A 62 6.21 -11.10 -11.64
N PRO A 63 7.50 -11.44 -11.85
CA PRO A 63 8.10 -11.41 -13.18
C PRO A 63 7.37 -12.26 -14.21
N HIS A 64 6.67 -13.31 -13.76
CA HIS A 64 5.93 -14.27 -14.59
C HIS A 64 4.40 -14.20 -14.42
N GLY A 65 3.89 -13.18 -13.72
CA GLY A 65 2.45 -13.01 -13.47
C GLY A 65 1.98 -13.58 -12.14
N VAL A 66 0.76 -13.22 -11.74
CA VAL A 66 0.19 -13.41 -10.39
C VAL A 66 -0.10 -14.86 -10.00
N GLN A 67 -0.11 -15.78 -10.97
CA GLN A 67 -0.27 -17.23 -10.72
C GLN A 67 1.06 -17.93 -10.46
N GLU A 68 2.19 -17.23 -10.68
CA GLU A 68 3.53 -17.75 -10.46
C GLU A 68 4.17 -17.18 -9.19
N ALA A 69 5.36 -17.69 -8.85
CA ALA A 69 6.08 -17.25 -7.67
C ALA A 69 6.34 -15.73 -7.68
N SER A 70 6.06 -15.11 -6.52
CA SER A 70 6.41 -13.73 -6.24
C SER A 70 7.58 -13.64 -5.27
N PHE A 71 8.21 -12.47 -5.19
CA PHE A 71 9.18 -12.20 -4.14
C PHE A 71 9.13 -10.75 -3.65
N PHE A 72 9.41 -10.60 -2.36
CA PHE A 72 9.58 -9.31 -1.70
C PHE A 72 11.01 -8.83 -1.91
N GLU A 73 11.15 -7.59 -2.34
CA GLU A 73 12.44 -6.98 -2.61
C GLU A 73 12.54 -5.64 -1.86
N LYS A 74 13.33 -5.64 -0.79
CA LYS A 74 13.63 -4.44 0.01
C LYS A 74 14.83 -3.71 -0.56
N ASN A 75 15.95 -4.42 -0.70
CA ASN A 75 17.17 -3.87 -1.31
C ASN A 75 16.93 -3.47 -2.77
N THR A 76 17.53 -2.38 -3.22
CA THR A 76 17.59 -2.02 -4.63
C THR A 76 18.25 -3.14 -5.44
N PRO A 77 17.67 -3.55 -6.58
CA PRO A 77 18.23 -4.63 -7.39
C PRO A 77 19.60 -4.25 -7.98
N ALA A 78 20.38 -5.26 -8.37
CA ALA A 78 21.57 -5.04 -9.17
C ALA A 78 21.21 -4.32 -10.49
N GLY A 79 22.06 -3.39 -10.94
CA GLY A 79 21.77 -2.57 -12.12
C GLY A 79 20.74 -1.45 -11.87
N THR A 80 20.52 -1.06 -10.62
CA THR A 80 19.75 0.15 -10.29
C THR A 80 20.36 1.36 -10.99
N PRO A 81 19.58 2.11 -11.80
CA PRO A 81 20.08 3.30 -12.47
C PRO A 81 20.62 4.35 -11.49
N SER A 82 21.69 5.05 -11.86
CA SER A 82 22.37 6.02 -10.99
C SER A 82 21.50 7.21 -10.56
N TRP A 83 20.44 7.50 -11.30
CA TRP A 83 19.49 8.56 -11.00
C TRP A 83 18.39 8.14 -10.02
N VAL A 84 18.26 6.85 -9.69
CA VAL A 84 17.30 6.37 -8.68
C VAL A 84 17.82 6.77 -7.31
N ARG A 85 17.04 7.60 -6.60
CA ARG A 85 17.36 7.95 -5.22
C ARG A 85 17.23 6.72 -4.33
N THR A 86 18.16 6.57 -3.39
CA THR A 86 18.16 5.48 -2.42
C THR A 86 18.34 5.99 -0.99
N ALA A 87 17.94 5.18 -0.01
CA ALA A 87 18.20 5.44 1.40
C ALA A 87 18.70 4.18 2.11
N LYS A 88 19.67 4.38 3.00
CA LYS A 88 20.20 3.32 3.87
C LYS A 88 19.39 3.28 5.16
N VAL A 89 18.73 2.17 5.41
CA VAL A 89 17.86 1.96 6.56
C VAL A 89 18.47 0.87 7.43
N PRO A 90 18.70 1.11 8.74
CA PRO A 90 19.14 0.06 9.65
C PRO A 90 18.14 -1.10 9.68
N THR A 91 18.62 -2.34 9.70
CA THR A 91 17.73 -3.48 9.96
C THR A 91 17.24 -3.42 11.41
N THR A 92 15.98 -3.06 11.61
CA THR A 92 15.32 -3.16 12.91
C THR A 92 14.61 -4.52 12.99
N GLY A 93 15.07 -5.40 13.91
CA GLY A 93 14.37 -6.66 14.24
C GLY A 93 15.09 -7.98 13.97
N SER A 94 16.36 -7.99 13.57
CA SER A 94 17.16 -9.23 13.53
C SER A 94 17.58 -9.61 14.96
N ARG A 95 17.22 -10.82 15.41
CA ARG A 95 17.68 -11.41 16.69
C ARG A 95 19.21 -11.59 16.79
N ALA A 96 19.94 -11.28 15.72
CA ALA A 96 21.39 -11.17 15.73
C ALA A 96 21.77 -9.69 15.77
N ARG A 97 22.33 -9.24 16.90
CA ARG A 97 23.08 -7.98 16.97
C ARG A 97 24.38 -8.17 16.17
N SER A 98 24.34 -8.05 14.85
CA SER A 98 25.49 -7.55 14.10
C SER A 98 25.23 -6.07 13.81
N SER A 99 26.21 -5.23 14.10
CA SER A 99 26.18 -3.79 13.89
C SER A 99 26.33 -3.39 12.41
N SER A 100 26.05 -4.28 11.45
CA SER A 100 26.44 -4.11 10.04
C SER A 100 25.31 -4.11 9.01
N ASP A 101 24.11 -4.60 9.30
CA ASP A 101 23.17 -4.87 8.22
C ASP A 101 22.23 -3.69 8.01
N THR A 102 22.63 -2.81 7.09
CA THR A 102 21.75 -1.78 6.51
C THR A 102 21.11 -2.33 5.23
N LEU A 103 19.85 -2.00 5.01
CA LEU A 103 19.17 -2.22 3.73
C LEU A 103 19.20 -0.94 2.92
N VAL A 104 19.35 -1.07 1.60
CA VAL A 104 19.34 0.06 0.66
C VAL A 104 18.03 0.04 -0.09
N PHE A 105 17.09 0.93 0.26
CA PHE A 105 15.79 1.00 -0.39
C PHE A 105 15.78 2.04 -1.51
N PRO A 106 15.04 1.83 -2.61
CA PRO A 106 14.69 2.89 -3.53
C PRO A 106 13.67 3.84 -2.89
N ILE A 107 13.77 5.12 -3.26
CA ILE A 107 12.74 6.13 -3.04
C ILE A 107 12.16 6.48 -4.40
N VAL A 108 10.84 6.46 -4.51
CA VAL A 108 10.12 6.67 -5.77
C VAL A 108 9.55 8.09 -5.78
N ASP A 109 10.38 9.04 -6.18
CA ASP A 109 10.04 10.47 -6.19
C ASP A 109 9.53 10.97 -7.56
N ASP A 110 9.69 10.17 -8.63
CA ASP A 110 9.38 10.57 -10.00
C ASP A 110 8.85 9.43 -10.87
N LEU A 111 8.28 9.78 -12.03
CA LEU A 111 7.62 8.85 -12.93
C LEU A 111 8.64 7.91 -13.59
N ALA A 112 9.86 8.36 -13.86
CA ALA A 112 10.90 7.48 -14.41
C ALA A 112 11.27 6.35 -13.44
N THR A 113 11.41 6.64 -12.13
CA THR A 113 11.70 5.64 -11.09
C THR A 113 10.55 4.66 -10.97
N LEU A 114 9.32 5.17 -10.95
CA LEU A 114 8.12 4.34 -10.92
C LEU A 114 8.06 3.41 -12.14
N THR A 115 8.22 3.97 -13.35
CA THR A 115 8.22 3.22 -14.61
C THR A 115 9.29 2.12 -14.62
N TRP A 116 10.49 2.42 -14.12
CA TRP A 116 11.56 1.44 -14.02
C TRP A 116 11.20 0.26 -13.10
N LEU A 117 10.70 0.54 -11.90
CA LEU A 117 10.28 -0.51 -10.95
C LEU A 117 9.14 -1.35 -11.51
N VAL A 118 8.14 -0.71 -12.12
CA VAL A 118 6.99 -1.40 -12.72
C VAL A 118 7.42 -2.26 -13.92
N ASN A 119 8.40 -1.80 -14.70
CA ASN A 119 8.99 -2.60 -15.78
C ASN A 119 9.72 -3.84 -15.26
N LEU A 120 10.17 -3.85 -14.00
CA LEU A 120 10.69 -5.02 -13.30
C LEU A 120 9.59 -5.95 -12.74
N ALA A 121 8.34 -5.70 -13.13
CA ALA A 121 7.12 -6.37 -12.67
C ALA A 121 6.85 -6.19 -11.17
N ALA A 122 7.25 -5.05 -10.59
CA ALA A 122 6.80 -4.64 -9.26
C ALA A 122 5.34 -4.23 -9.32
N LEU A 123 4.44 -5.19 -9.07
CA LEU A 123 3.00 -4.95 -9.08
C LEU A 123 2.57 -4.23 -7.81
N GLU A 124 3.16 -4.57 -6.67
CA GLU A 124 2.83 -3.96 -5.39
C GLU A 124 3.97 -3.06 -4.88
N LEU A 125 3.61 -1.86 -4.45
CA LEU A 125 4.47 -0.86 -3.83
C LEU A 125 4.06 -0.70 -2.37
N HIS A 126 4.95 -1.08 -1.45
CA HIS A 126 4.72 -1.02 -0.02
C HIS A 126 5.65 0.01 0.63
N VAL A 127 5.10 0.85 1.50
CA VAL A 127 5.83 1.96 2.13
C VAL A 127 5.74 1.92 3.64
N HIS A 128 6.74 2.51 4.29
CA HIS A 128 6.71 2.76 5.72
C HIS A 128 5.78 3.93 6.08
N GLN A 129 5.32 3.98 7.33
CA GLN A 129 4.55 5.11 7.86
C GLN A 129 5.42 6.31 8.26
N TRP A 130 6.73 6.20 8.09
CA TRP A 130 7.70 7.28 8.19
C TRP A 130 8.31 7.62 6.82
N ALA A 131 8.88 8.81 6.73
CA ALA A 131 9.63 9.29 5.57
C ALA A 131 11.11 9.49 5.89
N VAL A 132 11.93 9.56 4.84
CA VAL A 132 13.37 9.83 4.90
C VAL A 132 13.60 11.34 4.86
N GLY A 133 14.47 11.84 5.73
CA GLY A 133 14.87 13.24 5.69
C GLY A 133 15.83 13.55 4.53
N ARG A 134 16.08 14.85 4.29
CA ARG A 134 17.09 15.31 3.32
C ARG A 134 18.50 14.75 3.59
N ASN A 135 18.79 14.38 4.84
CA ASN A 135 20.03 13.74 5.25
C ASN A 135 20.09 12.22 4.95
N GLY A 136 19.08 11.67 4.27
CA GLY A 136 19.02 10.26 3.91
C GLY A 136 18.69 9.31 5.07
N ARG A 137 18.30 9.84 6.25
CA ARG A 137 17.99 9.03 7.44
C ARG A 137 16.47 8.89 7.64
N PRO A 138 15.98 7.72 8.10
CA PRO A 138 14.61 7.56 8.55
C PRO A 138 14.25 8.60 9.61
N ARG A 139 13.04 9.16 9.50
CA ARG A 139 12.43 9.98 10.55
C ARG A 139 11.42 9.14 11.33
N ASN A 140 10.82 9.76 12.32
CA ASN A 140 9.63 9.27 13.00
C ASN A 140 8.41 9.26 12.06
N ALA A 141 7.41 8.44 12.38
CA ALA A 141 6.18 8.27 11.62
C ALA A 141 5.43 9.60 11.51
N ASP A 142 4.97 9.93 10.31
CA ASP A 142 4.14 11.12 10.05
C ASP A 142 2.67 10.79 9.81
N ARG A 143 2.34 9.50 9.77
CA ARG A 143 0.97 9.02 9.71
C ARG A 143 0.80 7.73 10.52
N LEU A 144 -0.43 7.49 10.94
CA LEU A 144 -0.91 6.23 11.51
C LEU A 144 -1.58 5.40 10.40
N VAL A 145 -1.55 4.08 10.52
CA VAL A 145 -2.41 3.19 9.72
C VAL A 145 -3.11 2.18 10.63
N ILE A 146 -4.41 2.01 10.46
CA ILE A 146 -5.20 0.91 11.05
C ILE A 146 -5.60 -0.01 9.91
N ASP A 147 -5.07 -1.24 9.91
CA ASP A 147 -5.36 -2.25 8.90
C ASP A 147 -6.49 -3.17 9.38
N LEU A 148 -7.59 -3.18 8.63
CA LEU A 148 -8.76 -3.99 8.90
C LEU A 148 -8.71 -5.25 8.03
N ASP A 149 -8.41 -6.39 8.63
CA ASP A 149 -8.32 -7.69 7.96
C ASP A 149 -9.49 -8.61 8.39
N PRO A 150 -10.48 -8.86 7.51
CA PRO A 150 -11.65 -9.65 7.86
C PRO A 150 -11.32 -11.14 7.88
N GLY A 151 -11.69 -11.81 8.99
CA GLY A 151 -11.63 -13.26 9.09
C GLY A 151 -12.94 -13.92 8.65
N GLU A 152 -12.86 -14.87 7.73
CA GLU A 152 -14.03 -15.56 7.17
C GLU A 152 -15.00 -16.05 8.27
N PRO A 153 -16.33 -15.89 8.09
CA PRO A 153 -17.01 -15.40 6.89
C PRO A 153 -17.10 -13.86 6.75
N ALA A 154 -16.53 -13.07 7.68
CA ALA A 154 -16.52 -11.62 7.53
C ALA A 154 -15.75 -11.21 6.26
N GLY A 155 -16.16 -10.09 5.66
CA GLY A 155 -15.59 -9.52 4.45
C GLY A 155 -15.52 -8.00 4.51
N LEU A 156 -15.58 -7.36 3.34
CA LEU A 156 -15.45 -5.90 3.22
C LEU A 156 -16.59 -5.16 3.91
N HIS A 157 -17.80 -5.73 3.93
CA HIS A 157 -18.96 -5.20 4.65
C HIS A 157 -18.68 -4.99 6.14
N GLU A 158 -18.21 -6.04 6.84
CA GLU A 158 -17.84 -5.92 8.26
C GLU A 158 -16.69 -4.94 8.45
N CYS A 159 -15.74 -4.89 7.51
CA CYS A 159 -14.68 -3.88 7.56
C CYS A 159 -15.26 -2.47 7.50
N CYS A 160 -16.24 -2.18 6.64
CA CYS A 160 -16.86 -0.86 6.55
C CYS A 160 -17.56 -0.48 7.86
N ARG A 161 -18.31 -1.40 8.47
CA ARG A 161 -18.92 -1.20 9.78
C ARG A 161 -17.88 -0.86 10.85
N VAL A 162 -16.76 -1.58 10.86
CA VAL A 162 -15.65 -1.32 11.79
C VAL A 162 -14.89 -0.04 11.46
N ALA A 163 -14.79 0.34 10.19
CA ALA A 163 -14.15 1.57 9.76
C ALA A 163 -14.85 2.81 10.32
N LEU A 164 -16.19 2.80 10.39
CA LEU A 164 -16.96 3.86 11.04
C LEU A 164 -16.64 3.97 12.54
N LEU A 165 -16.48 2.84 13.24
CA LEU A 165 -16.06 2.85 14.65
C LEU A 165 -14.63 3.38 14.82
N VAL A 166 -13.71 2.98 13.93
CA VAL A 166 -12.33 3.48 13.92
C VAL A 166 -12.28 4.98 13.63
N ARG A 167 -13.13 5.48 12.71
CA ARG A 167 -13.26 6.91 12.42
C ARG A 167 -13.54 7.70 13.70
N ASP A 168 -14.55 7.25 14.44
CA ASP A 168 -15.03 7.95 15.63
C ASP A 168 -13.96 7.91 16.74
N LYS A 169 -13.30 6.75 16.97
CA LYS A 169 -12.19 6.62 17.93
C LYS A 169 -10.95 7.43 17.58
N LEU A 170 -10.66 7.62 16.28
CA LEU A 170 -9.59 8.50 15.84
C LEU A 170 -9.98 9.98 16.00
N ALA A 171 -11.25 10.33 15.74
CA ALA A 171 -11.75 11.68 15.93
C ALA A 171 -11.71 12.12 17.41
N GLU A 172 -12.00 11.22 18.35
CA GLU A 172 -11.81 11.46 19.80
C GLU A 172 -10.36 11.84 20.19
N ARG A 173 -9.40 11.54 19.30
CA ARG A 173 -7.97 11.80 19.46
C ARG A 173 -7.47 12.91 18.53
N ASP A 174 -8.38 13.72 17.97
CA ASP A 174 -8.12 14.78 17.00
C ASP A 174 -7.43 14.28 15.71
N LEU A 175 -7.64 13.01 15.35
CA LEU A 175 -7.09 12.40 14.15
C LEU A 175 -8.18 12.20 13.09
N THR A 176 -8.00 12.83 11.93
CA THR A 176 -8.90 12.65 10.79
C THR A 176 -8.52 11.42 9.98
N ALA A 177 -9.40 10.44 9.94
CA ALA A 177 -9.20 9.19 9.23
C ALA A 177 -9.55 9.31 7.73
N LYS A 178 -8.71 8.70 6.89
CA LYS A 178 -8.84 8.60 5.43
C LYS A 178 -8.96 7.11 5.03
N PRO A 179 -10.13 6.66 4.56
CA PRO A 179 -10.33 5.25 4.22
C PRO A 179 -9.75 4.91 2.84
N VAL A 180 -9.13 3.73 2.76
CA VAL A 180 -8.54 3.18 1.55
C VAL A 180 -8.92 1.71 1.48
N THR A 181 -9.68 1.29 0.46
CA THR A 181 -9.90 -0.14 0.24
C THR A 181 -8.55 -0.81 -0.04
N SER A 182 -8.28 -1.97 0.53
CA SER A 182 -6.93 -2.56 0.45
C SER A 182 -6.56 -3.05 -0.96
N GLY A 183 -7.55 -3.26 -1.83
CA GLY A 183 -7.45 -4.04 -3.06
C GLY A 183 -7.40 -5.55 -2.82
N SER A 184 -7.49 -6.03 -1.57
CA SER A 184 -7.56 -7.46 -1.24
C SER A 184 -8.91 -7.88 -0.68
N LYS A 185 -9.02 -7.98 0.64
CA LYS A 185 -10.24 -8.42 1.34
C LYS A 185 -10.79 -7.34 2.27
N GLY A 186 -9.90 -6.51 2.82
CA GLY A 186 -10.23 -5.52 3.83
C GLY A 186 -9.96 -4.08 3.38
N LEU A 187 -9.67 -3.21 4.35
CA LEU A 187 -9.44 -1.78 4.14
C LEU A 187 -8.42 -1.23 5.15
N HIS A 188 -7.81 -0.10 4.82
CA HIS A 188 -6.92 0.64 5.70
C HIS A 188 -7.53 2.00 6.05
N LEU A 189 -7.35 2.45 7.28
CA LEU A 189 -7.61 3.82 7.70
C LEU A 189 -6.28 4.48 7.98
N TYR A 190 -5.98 5.58 7.28
CA TYR A 190 -4.80 6.38 7.56
C TYR A 190 -5.20 7.65 8.30
N ALA A 191 -4.35 8.14 9.19
CA ALA A 191 -4.50 9.46 9.78
C ALA A 191 -3.16 10.18 9.81
N ASP A 192 -3.12 11.43 9.38
CA ASP A 192 -1.93 12.27 9.49
C ASP A 192 -1.68 12.57 10.97
N LEU A 193 -0.44 12.41 11.43
CA LEU A 193 -0.08 12.70 12.81
C LEU A 193 0.24 14.20 12.96
N PRO A 194 -0.25 14.89 14.01
CA PRO A 194 0.00 16.33 14.20
C PRO A 194 1.49 16.65 14.42
N GLY A 195 2.26 15.65 14.85
CA GLY A 195 3.71 15.67 14.92
C GLY A 195 4.26 14.28 14.61
N ARG A 196 5.57 14.20 14.35
CA ARG A 196 6.18 12.90 14.03
C ARG A 196 6.31 12.05 15.30
N LEU A 197 5.70 10.87 15.32
CA LEU A 197 5.76 9.96 16.46
C LEU A 197 6.81 8.84 16.27
N PRO A 198 7.62 8.53 17.30
CA PRO A 198 8.42 7.31 17.31
C PRO A 198 7.56 6.08 17.00
N SER A 199 8.12 5.10 16.29
CA SER A 199 7.34 3.94 15.85
C SER A 199 6.71 3.14 16.98
N ASP A 200 7.35 3.10 18.15
CA ASP A 200 6.79 2.41 19.33
C ASP A 200 5.55 3.15 19.87
N GLU A 201 5.55 4.49 19.81
CA GLU A 201 4.41 5.32 20.23
C GLU A 201 3.27 5.24 19.22
N SER A 202 3.54 5.32 17.91
CA SER A 202 2.49 5.15 16.89
C SER A 202 1.91 3.74 16.90
N THR A 203 2.72 2.72 17.19
CA THR A 203 2.24 1.34 17.38
C THR A 203 1.39 1.21 18.65
N ALA A 204 1.80 1.84 19.75
CA ALA A 204 1.02 1.84 20.98
C ALA A 204 -0.34 2.52 20.79
N LEU A 205 -0.38 3.66 20.10
CA LEU A 205 -1.61 4.38 19.76
C LEU A 205 -2.57 3.51 18.93
N ALA A 206 -2.08 2.87 17.86
CA ALA A 206 -2.91 1.97 17.06
C ALA A 206 -3.41 0.77 17.86
N ARG A 207 -2.58 0.23 18.76
CA ARG A 207 -2.97 -0.89 19.63
C ARG A 207 -4.04 -0.48 20.63
N GLU A 208 -3.93 0.71 21.22
CA GLU A 208 -4.93 1.24 22.14
C GLU A 208 -6.31 1.33 21.48
N VAL A 209 -6.40 1.92 20.28
CA VAL A 209 -7.64 1.96 19.50
C VAL A 209 -8.19 0.55 19.23
N ALA A 210 -7.32 -0.39 18.85
CA ALA A 210 -7.73 -1.75 18.56
C ALA A 210 -8.26 -2.50 19.80
N GLU A 211 -7.60 -2.34 20.95
CA GLU A 211 -7.97 -2.99 22.21
C GLU A 211 -9.26 -2.39 22.79
N GLU A 212 -9.43 -1.07 22.70
CA GLU A 212 -10.65 -0.37 23.09
C GLU A 212 -11.86 -0.86 22.27
N LEU A 213 -11.75 -0.85 20.94
CA LEU A 213 -12.81 -1.34 20.04
C LEU A 213 -13.09 -2.84 20.22
N GLN A 214 -12.08 -3.66 20.54
CA GLN A 214 -12.31 -5.06 20.88
C GLN A 214 -13.12 -5.19 22.19
N GLY A 215 -12.87 -4.32 23.17
CA GLY A 215 -13.61 -4.29 24.43
C GLY A 215 -15.07 -3.89 24.26
N GLU A 216 -15.34 -2.87 23.43
CA GLU A 216 -16.68 -2.35 23.15
C GLU A 216 -17.47 -3.25 22.19
N HIS A 217 -16.81 -3.82 21.18
CA HIS A 217 -17.43 -4.60 20.11
C HIS A 217 -16.80 -6.00 19.94
N PRO A 218 -16.78 -6.85 21.00
CA PRO A 218 -16.02 -8.10 21.01
C PRO A 218 -16.53 -9.17 20.04
N THR A 219 -17.75 -9.04 19.52
CA THR A 219 -18.32 -9.93 18.51
C THR A 219 -17.94 -9.55 17.08
N LEU A 220 -17.52 -8.31 16.85
CA LEU A 220 -17.20 -7.76 15.54
C LEU A 220 -15.70 -7.51 15.36
N VAL A 221 -14.99 -7.14 16.43
CA VAL A 221 -13.58 -6.71 16.40
C VAL A 221 -12.69 -7.69 17.15
N THR A 222 -11.46 -7.87 16.67
CA THR A 222 -10.38 -8.51 17.41
C THR A 222 -9.07 -7.75 17.21
N ALA A 223 -8.33 -7.52 18.29
CA ALA A 223 -6.96 -7.01 18.30
C ALA A 223 -5.94 -8.14 18.49
N THR A 224 -6.41 -9.38 18.68
CA THR A 224 -5.53 -10.53 18.94
C THR A 224 -4.95 -11.09 17.63
N MET A 225 -3.62 -11.21 17.58
CA MET A 225 -2.89 -11.75 16.42
C MET A 225 -3.29 -13.19 16.03
N THR A 226 -3.73 -14.00 17.00
CA THR A 226 -4.10 -15.41 16.79
C THR A 226 -5.20 -15.56 15.76
N LYS A 227 -4.89 -16.18 14.60
CA LYS A 227 -5.83 -16.40 13.48
C LYS A 227 -7.14 -17.08 13.89
N ALA A 228 -7.08 -18.04 14.82
CA ALA A 228 -8.26 -18.77 15.31
C ALA A 228 -9.30 -17.86 16.00
N ARG A 229 -8.92 -16.64 16.42
CA ARG A 229 -9.85 -15.66 17.04
C ARG A 229 -10.48 -14.70 16.02
N ARG A 230 -10.16 -14.84 14.72
CA ARG A 230 -10.62 -13.92 13.67
C ARG A 230 -11.90 -14.38 12.98
N THR A 231 -12.33 -15.63 13.16
CA THR A 231 -13.52 -16.17 12.47
C THR A 231 -14.75 -15.29 12.70
N GLY A 232 -15.31 -14.73 11.62
CA GLY A 232 -16.46 -13.84 11.65
C GLY A 232 -16.20 -12.44 12.23
N LYS A 233 -14.93 -12.06 12.42
CA LYS A 233 -14.53 -10.77 13.00
C LYS A 233 -13.56 -10.04 12.10
N VAL A 234 -13.46 -8.73 12.28
CA VAL A 234 -12.42 -7.88 11.68
C VAL A 234 -11.24 -7.80 12.64
N PHE A 235 -10.08 -8.23 12.16
CA PHE A 235 -8.83 -8.07 12.89
C PHE A 235 -8.25 -6.69 12.61
N LEU A 236 -7.98 -5.92 13.68
CA LEU A 236 -7.27 -4.64 13.61
C LEU A 236 -5.77 -4.92 13.76
N ASP A 237 -5.04 -4.97 12.63
CA ASP A 237 -3.59 -5.15 12.63
C ASP A 237 -2.86 -3.85 12.96
N TRP A 238 -2.82 -3.54 14.26
CA TRP A 238 -2.06 -2.41 14.80
C TRP A 238 -0.54 -2.52 14.55
N SER A 239 -0.02 -3.71 14.24
CA SER A 239 1.43 -3.92 14.07
C SER A 239 1.99 -3.30 12.79
N GLN A 240 1.13 -2.89 11.84
CA GLN A 240 1.53 -2.19 10.62
C GLN A 240 2.25 -0.86 10.88
N ASN A 241 2.12 -0.30 12.09
CA ASN A 241 2.80 0.93 12.52
C ASN A 241 4.23 0.71 13.03
N ALA A 242 4.66 -0.55 13.19
CA ALA A 242 6.03 -0.83 13.59
C ALA A 242 7.02 -0.34 12.52
N GLY A 243 8.13 0.28 12.94
CA GLY A 243 9.04 0.98 12.03
C GLY A 243 9.68 0.09 10.95
N SER A 244 9.73 -1.23 11.16
CA SER A 244 10.25 -2.22 10.20
C SER A 244 9.21 -2.74 9.20
N LYS A 245 7.93 -2.46 9.44
CA LYS A 245 6.80 -2.88 8.59
C LYS A 245 6.54 -1.89 7.49
N THR A 246 5.95 -2.40 6.42
CA THR A 246 5.49 -1.62 5.27
C THR A 246 4.09 -2.06 4.92
N THR A 247 3.26 -1.11 4.51
CA THR A 247 1.88 -1.34 4.08
C THR A 247 1.75 -0.95 2.62
N ILE A 248 0.84 -1.59 1.89
CA ILE A 248 0.56 -1.25 0.50
C ILE A 248 0.27 0.26 0.39
N SER A 249 0.87 0.91 -0.60
CA SER A 249 0.61 2.32 -0.87
C SER A 249 -0.79 2.49 -1.45
N PRO A 250 -1.52 3.57 -1.09
CA PRO A 250 -2.63 4.05 -1.91
C PRO A 250 -2.24 4.10 -3.39
N TYR A 251 -3.19 3.75 -4.26
CA TYR A 251 -3.08 3.60 -5.71
C TYR A 251 -2.17 2.49 -6.23
N SER A 252 -1.54 1.68 -5.36
CA SER A 252 -0.79 0.51 -5.82
C SER A 252 -1.74 -0.61 -6.26
N LEU A 253 -1.39 -1.28 -7.37
CA LEU A 253 -2.00 -2.55 -7.75
C LEU A 253 -1.73 -3.62 -6.69
N ARG A 254 -2.54 -4.68 -6.72
CA ARG A 254 -2.40 -5.89 -5.93
C ARG A 254 -2.06 -7.09 -6.81
N GLY A 255 -1.12 -7.92 -6.37
CA GLY A 255 -0.74 -9.17 -7.03
C GLY A 255 -1.73 -10.29 -6.73
N ARG A 256 -3.00 -10.09 -7.08
CA ARG A 256 -4.10 -11.04 -6.88
C ARG A 256 -4.58 -11.61 -8.21
N GLU A 257 -5.58 -12.48 -8.16
CA GLU A 257 -6.19 -13.09 -9.35
C GLU A 257 -6.71 -12.05 -10.37
N ARG A 258 -7.21 -10.91 -9.88
CA ARG A 258 -7.61 -9.74 -10.68
C ARG A 258 -6.72 -8.53 -10.31
N PRO A 259 -6.53 -7.56 -11.22
CA PRO A 259 -5.65 -6.39 -10.99
C PRO A 259 -6.30 -5.32 -10.11
N THR A 260 -6.77 -5.69 -8.93
CA THR A 260 -7.38 -4.72 -8.01
C THR A 260 -6.35 -3.73 -7.45
N VAL A 261 -6.83 -2.58 -6.99
CA VAL A 261 -6.01 -1.45 -6.52
C VAL A 261 -6.34 -1.11 -5.07
N ALA A 262 -5.33 -0.73 -4.29
CA ALA A 262 -5.54 -0.10 -2.98
C ALA A 262 -6.09 1.33 -3.17
N THR A 263 -7.39 1.56 -2.99
CA THR A 263 -8.08 2.73 -3.55
C THR A 263 -8.63 3.64 -2.45
N PRO A 264 -8.21 4.91 -2.39
CA PRO A 264 -8.85 5.92 -1.55
C PRO A 264 -10.33 6.10 -1.89
N VAL A 265 -11.17 6.16 -0.86
CA VAL A 265 -12.63 6.28 -0.98
C VAL A 265 -13.16 7.38 -0.06
N GLY A 266 -14.35 7.88 -0.35
CA GLY A 266 -15.08 8.81 0.51
C GLY A 266 -15.77 8.09 1.67
N TRP A 267 -16.08 8.81 2.74
CA TRP A 267 -16.83 8.27 3.87
C TRP A 267 -18.25 7.83 3.51
N HIS A 268 -18.92 8.49 2.55
CA HIS A 268 -20.24 8.06 2.09
C HIS A 268 -20.21 6.63 1.51
N GLU A 269 -19.14 6.27 0.77
CA GLU A 269 -18.98 4.93 0.20
C GLU A 269 -18.74 3.87 1.30
N ILE A 270 -18.08 4.27 2.39
CA ILE A 270 -17.93 3.42 3.57
C ILE A 270 -19.27 3.24 4.29
N GLU A 271 -20.09 4.28 4.37
CA GLU A 271 -21.43 4.24 4.96
C GLU A 271 -22.34 3.31 4.13
N GLU A 272 -22.34 3.43 2.80
CA GLU A 272 -23.04 2.50 1.90
C GLU A 272 -22.57 1.05 2.06
N GLY A 273 -21.25 0.81 2.09
CA GLY A 273 -20.69 -0.52 2.31
C GLY A 273 -20.97 -1.09 3.71
N ALA A 274 -21.23 -0.25 4.70
CA ALA A 274 -21.62 -0.64 6.04
C ALA A 274 -23.11 -0.98 6.15
N GLU A 275 -23.95 -0.44 5.27
CA GLU A 275 -25.39 -0.70 5.18
C GLU A 275 -25.70 -1.91 4.29
N ASP A 276 -25.02 -2.04 3.14
CA ASP A 276 -25.22 -3.11 2.15
C ASP A 276 -23.90 -3.86 1.88
N PRO A 277 -23.87 -5.20 1.97
CA PRO A 277 -22.71 -5.99 1.56
C PRO A 277 -22.21 -5.78 0.12
N LEU A 278 -23.05 -5.23 -0.76
CA LEU A 278 -22.71 -4.86 -2.14
C LEU A 278 -22.47 -3.36 -2.33
N GLY A 279 -22.61 -2.54 -1.26
CA GLY A 279 -22.46 -1.09 -1.32
C GLY A 279 -21.02 -0.63 -1.57
N LEU A 280 -20.03 -1.49 -1.32
CA LEU A 280 -18.63 -1.20 -1.65
C LEU A 280 -17.88 -2.45 -2.11
N GLU A 281 -17.13 -2.32 -3.20
CA GLU A 281 -16.26 -3.36 -3.74
C GLU A 281 -14.79 -2.90 -3.80
N GLN A 282 -13.89 -3.82 -4.12
CA GLN A 282 -12.51 -3.50 -4.46
C GLN A 282 -12.44 -3.02 -5.92
N PHE A 283 -11.63 -2.01 -6.21
CA PHE A 283 -11.64 -1.33 -7.52
C PHE A 283 -10.62 -1.93 -8.50
N THR A 284 -10.97 -1.93 -9.79
CA THR A 284 -10.05 -2.24 -10.91
C THR A 284 -9.22 -1.00 -11.29
N PRO A 285 -8.15 -1.15 -12.09
CA PRO A 285 -7.29 -0.05 -12.49
C PRO A 285 -8.07 1.03 -13.26
N GLU A 286 -8.98 0.62 -14.13
CA GLU A 286 -9.82 1.53 -14.94
C GLU A 286 -10.75 2.35 -14.06
N GLN A 287 -11.44 1.70 -13.13
CA GLN A 287 -12.32 2.38 -12.17
C GLN A 287 -11.53 3.40 -11.32
N VAL A 288 -10.30 3.07 -10.93
CA VAL A 288 -9.46 4.03 -10.19
C VAL A 288 -9.08 5.23 -11.05
N LEU A 289 -8.74 5.03 -12.32
CA LEU A 289 -8.42 6.15 -13.23
C LEU A 289 -9.64 7.04 -13.46
N ASP A 290 -10.82 6.46 -13.65
CA ASP A 290 -12.08 7.21 -13.78
C ASP A 290 -12.36 8.05 -12.52
N ARG A 291 -12.19 7.44 -11.34
CA ARG A 291 -12.35 8.13 -10.04
C ARG A 291 -11.34 9.25 -9.84
N VAL A 292 -10.08 9.05 -10.23
CA VAL A 292 -9.05 10.10 -10.13
C VAL A 292 -9.36 11.26 -11.06
N ALA A 293 -9.92 10.98 -12.25
CA ALA A 293 -10.38 12.03 -13.16
C ALA A 293 -11.58 12.82 -12.60
N GLU A 294 -12.49 12.14 -11.90
CA GLU A 294 -13.69 12.76 -11.33
C GLU A 294 -13.44 13.51 -10.01
N HIS A 295 -12.70 12.90 -9.08
CA HIS A 295 -12.57 13.37 -7.70
C HIS A 295 -11.17 13.90 -7.36
N GLY A 296 -10.19 13.70 -8.23
CA GLY A 296 -8.79 13.99 -7.92
C GLY A 296 -8.21 13.01 -6.89
N ASP A 297 -7.36 13.51 -6.00
CA ASP A 297 -6.69 12.70 -4.98
C ASP A 297 -7.46 12.69 -3.65
N LEU A 298 -8.30 11.68 -3.45
CA LEU A 298 -9.07 11.50 -2.19
C LEU A 298 -8.19 11.16 -0.98
N PHE A 299 -6.92 10.78 -1.17
CA PHE A 299 -5.97 10.53 -0.07
C PHE A 299 -5.13 11.77 0.30
N GLY A 300 -5.04 12.73 -0.63
CA GLY A 300 -4.35 13.99 -0.44
C GLY A 300 -4.89 14.78 0.75
N ALA A 301 -4.19 15.85 1.13
CA ALA A 301 -4.76 16.78 2.10
C ALA A 301 -6.04 17.38 1.50
N SER A 302 -7.17 17.24 2.20
CA SER A 302 -8.29 18.15 2.01
C SER A 302 -7.74 19.56 2.19
N GLY A 303 -7.79 20.37 1.14
CA GLY A 303 -7.37 21.78 1.20
C GLY A 303 -8.19 22.58 2.19
#